data_AF-G5J8I8-F1
#
_entry.id   AF-G5J8I8-F1
#
_cell.length_a   1.000
_cell.length_b   1.000
_cell.length_c   1.000
_cell.angle_alpha   90.00
_cell.angle_beta   90.00
_cell.angle_gamma   90.00
#
_symmetry.space_group_name_H-M   'P 1'
#
loop_
_entity.id
_entity.type
_entity.pdbx_description
1 polymer ?
#
loop_
_entity_poly.entity_id
_entity_poly.type
_entity_poly.pdbx_seq_one_letter_code
_entity_poly.pdbx_strand_id
1 'polypeptide(L)'
;MEKELLNDFKKVSGKTGLLFQLAEAALDKPDGTVKEVIYPVVGENTLENLVREFKQTGTAYREKVYTVMRSFYSHHYRRMIPILLSLLEFRSNNQIHRPVIEALELLKKYTQSRERYYAPDETVPLEGVIKNPFSELIVETTSEGTVKINRINYELAVLQALRDGLRCKEIWVVGANRYRNPEQDLPTDFEQQKEVYYQALSQPTDVEEFILSLQGKMALGLEQLNKGLNKNPAVKLLTKNNGWIRLSPFEALPEPLNLRHLKREIEQRWPMTAY
;
A
#
# COMPACT_ATOMS: atom_id res chain seq x y z
N MET A 1 -5.65 23.66 -15.73
CA MET A 1 -4.92 23.11 -14.56
C MET A 1 -5.42 21.75 -14.05
N GLU A 2 -6.61 21.61 -13.43
CA GLU A 2 -7.01 20.31 -12.82
C GLU A 2 -7.11 19.14 -13.82
N LYS A 3 -7.68 19.37 -15.01
CA LYS A 3 -7.75 18.38 -16.10
C LYS A 3 -6.39 18.09 -16.76
N GLU A 4 -5.50 19.08 -16.81
CA GLU A 4 -4.14 18.90 -17.36
C GLU A 4 -3.28 18.03 -16.44
N LEU A 5 -3.41 18.23 -15.13
CA LEU A 5 -2.71 17.40 -14.14
C LEU A 5 -3.20 15.96 -14.17
N LEU A 6 -4.51 15.72 -14.32
CA LEU A 6 -5.08 14.36 -14.51
C LEU A 6 -4.54 13.66 -15.78
N ASN A 7 -4.37 14.42 -16.87
CA ASN A 7 -3.79 13.92 -18.11
C ASN A 7 -2.29 13.59 -18.00
N ASP A 8 -1.55 14.25 -17.10
CA ASP A 8 -0.15 13.93 -16.82
C ASP A 8 0.04 12.55 -16.16
N PHE A 9 -1.00 11.94 -15.59
CA PHE A 9 -0.91 10.65 -14.88
C PHE A 9 -1.19 9.41 -15.76
N LYS A 10 -1.03 9.51 -17.09
CA LYS A 10 -1.13 8.33 -17.98
C LYS A 10 0.01 7.34 -17.70
N LYS A 11 -0.29 6.27 -16.96
CA LYS A 11 0.62 5.14 -16.77
C LYS A 11 0.85 4.39 -18.08
N VAL A 12 2.11 4.12 -18.42
CA VAL A 12 2.45 3.22 -19.51
C VAL A 12 2.30 1.76 -19.02
N SER A 13 1.36 1.01 -19.60
CA SER A 13 1.16 -0.42 -19.31
C SER A 13 2.16 -1.30 -20.08
N GLY A 14 2.50 -2.48 -19.54
CA GLY A 14 3.32 -3.46 -20.27
C GLY A 14 4.83 -3.16 -20.31
N LYS A 15 5.36 -2.43 -19.32
CA LYS A 15 6.75 -1.97 -19.26
C LYS A 15 7.80 -3.07 -19.45
N THR A 16 7.57 -4.25 -18.90
CA THR A 16 8.47 -5.40 -19.06
C THR A 16 8.54 -5.88 -20.51
N GLY A 17 7.42 -5.84 -21.24
CA GLY A 17 7.38 -6.17 -22.66
C GLY A 17 8.08 -5.12 -23.52
N LEU A 18 7.86 -3.83 -23.22
CA LEU A 18 8.55 -2.73 -23.90
C LEU A 18 10.08 -2.79 -23.72
N LEU A 19 10.54 -3.11 -22.50
CA LEU A 19 11.96 -3.26 -22.21
C LEU A 19 12.59 -4.44 -22.96
N PHE A 20 11.85 -5.55 -23.08
CA PHE A 20 12.29 -6.71 -23.87
C PHE A 20 12.43 -6.35 -25.35
N GLN A 21 11.42 -5.68 -25.92
CA GLN A 21 11.43 -5.21 -27.31
C GLN A 21 12.56 -4.21 -27.61
N LEU A 22 12.82 -3.28 -26.68
CA LEU A 22 13.96 -2.36 -26.73
C LEU A 22 15.29 -3.10 -26.75
N ALA A 23 15.46 -4.08 -25.86
CA ALA A 23 16.69 -4.86 -25.75
C ALA A 23 16.93 -5.74 -26.99
N GLU A 24 15.88 -6.36 -27.52
CA GLU A 24 15.94 -7.17 -28.74
C GLU A 24 16.32 -6.32 -29.95
N ALA A 25 15.66 -5.17 -30.15
CA ALA A 25 15.97 -4.26 -31.24
C ALA A 25 17.40 -3.70 -31.16
N ALA A 26 17.86 -3.34 -29.95
CA ALA A 26 19.21 -2.84 -29.73
C ALA A 26 20.29 -3.91 -29.96
N LEU A 27 19.99 -5.19 -29.68
CA LEU A 27 20.93 -6.30 -29.92
C LEU A 27 20.96 -6.75 -31.38
N ASP A 28 19.85 -6.66 -32.10
CA ASP A 28 19.76 -7.05 -33.52
C ASP A 28 20.52 -6.08 -34.43
N LYS A 29 20.50 -4.78 -34.10
CA LYS A 29 21.21 -3.73 -34.87
C LYS A 29 21.95 -2.76 -33.94
N PRO A 30 23.11 -3.15 -33.40
CA PRO A 30 23.83 -2.38 -32.39
C PRO A 30 24.37 -1.03 -32.90
N ASP A 31 24.74 -0.95 -34.18
CA ASP A 31 25.30 0.26 -34.79
C ASP A 31 24.23 1.17 -35.42
N GLY A 32 22.95 0.77 -35.38
CA GLY A 32 21.87 1.52 -36.00
C GLY A 32 21.41 2.71 -35.15
N THR A 33 20.85 3.74 -35.81
CA THR A 33 20.37 4.92 -35.09
C THR A 33 19.08 4.62 -34.32
N VAL A 34 18.89 5.27 -33.16
CA VAL A 34 17.69 5.09 -32.30
C VAL A 34 16.38 5.30 -33.08
N LYS A 35 16.36 6.27 -34.00
CA LYS A 35 15.20 6.58 -34.83
C LYS A 35 14.82 5.45 -35.79
N GLU A 36 15.81 4.70 -36.28
CA GLU A 36 15.61 3.65 -37.27
C GLU A 36 15.42 2.27 -36.63
N VAL A 37 16.00 2.05 -35.45
CA VAL A 37 16.00 0.74 -34.78
C VAL A 37 14.97 0.66 -33.66
N ILE A 38 14.83 1.72 -32.85
CA ILE A 38 14.07 1.67 -31.61
C ILE A 38 12.65 2.23 -31.77
N TYR A 39 12.49 3.38 -32.42
CA TYR A 39 11.18 4.03 -32.57
C TYR A 39 10.14 3.22 -33.36
N PRO A 40 10.51 2.42 -34.38
CA PRO A 40 9.53 1.57 -35.07
C PRO A 40 8.97 0.46 -34.16
N VAL A 41 9.75 0.01 -33.18
CA VAL A 41 9.38 -1.10 -32.28
C VAL A 41 8.66 -0.58 -31.04
N VAL A 42 9.18 0.49 -30.44
CA VAL A 42 8.59 1.18 -29.29
C VAL A 42 8.42 2.64 -29.68
N GLY A 43 7.25 2.99 -30.20
CA GLY A 43 6.92 4.31 -30.74
C GLY A 43 7.45 5.49 -29.90
N GLU A 44 7.92 6.55 -30.55
CA GLU A 44 8.52 7.73 -29.92
C GLU A 44 7.64 8.32 -28.80
N ASN A 45 6.34 8.47 -29.04
CA ASN A 45 5.37 8.93 -28.04
C ASN A 45 5.32 8.04 -26.79
N THR A 46 5.53 6.73 -26.93
CA THR A 46 5.55 5.79 -25.80
C THR A 46 6.80 5.97 -24.96
N LEU A 47 7.97 6.19 -25.59
CA LEU A 47 9.21 6.49 -24.89
C LEU A 47 9.15 7.86 -24.20
N GLU A 48 8.60 8.89 -24.86
CA GLU A 48 8.37 10.20 -24.25
C GLU A 48 7.46 10.09 -23.02
N ASN A 49 6.35 9.35 -23.13
CA ASN A 49 5.45 9.13 -22.01
C ASN A 49 6.12 8.35 -20.88
N LEU A 50 7.00 7.38 -21.18
CA LEU A 50 7.73 6.60 -20.18
C LEU A 50 8.79 7.47 -19.45
N VAL A 51 9.49 8.35 -20.19
CA VAL A 51 10.41 9.34 -19.62
C VAL A 51 9.66 10.37 -18.78
N ARG A 52 8.51 10.87 -19.25
CA ARG A 52 7.65 11.77 -18.47
C ARG A 52 7.16 11.08 -17.20
N GLU A 53 6.65 9.85 -17.29
CA GLU A 53 6.23 9.06 -16.13
C GLU A 53 7.38 8.90 -15.14
N PHE A 54 8.59 8.50 -15.58
CA PHE A 54 9.73 8.30 -14.69
C PHE A 54 10.20 9.60 -14.03
N LYS A 55 10.32 10.70 -14.79
CA LYS A 55 10.64 12.04 -14.25
C LYS A 55 9.55 12.51 -13.27
N GLN A 56 8.32 12.05 -13.47
CA GLN A 56 7.18 12.24 -12.58
C GLN A 56 6.98 11.06 -11.61
N THR A 57 7.97 10.23 -11.27
CA THR A 57 7.83 9.20 -10.21
C THR A 57 8.78 9.47 -9.01
N GLY A 58 9.61 10.52 -9.09
CA GLY A 58 10.58 10.92 -8.05
C GLY A 58 10.03 11.87 -6.95
N THR A 59 10.93 12.57 -6.25
CA THR A 59 10.60 13.61 -5.24
C THR A 59 9.64 14.67 -5.81
N ALA A 60 9.87 15.12 -7.04
CA ALA A 60 8.99 16.04 -7.77
C ALA A 60 7.54 15.52 -7.96
N TYR A 61 7.35 14.20 -8.08
CA TYR A 61 6.00 13.60 -8.09
C TYR A 61 5.31 13.73 -6.75
N ARG A 62 6.04 13.40 -5.68
CA ARG A 62 5.52 13.46 -4.32
C ARG A 62 5.17 14.91 -3.96
N GLU A 63 6.01 15.86 -4.33
CA GLU A 63 5.75 17.30 -4.20
C GLU A 63 4.52 17.75 -5.00
N LYS A 64 4.36 17.29 -6.25
CA LYS A 64 3.20 17.62 -7.10
C LYS A 64 1.90 17.03 -6.52
N VAL A 65 1.89 15.76 -6.14
CA VAL A 65 0.76 15.11 -5.48
C VAL A 65 0.44 15.81 -4.16
N TYR A 66 1.45 16.15 -3.38
CA TYR A 66 1.29 16.88 -2.12
C TYR A 66 0.71 18.27 -2.34
N THR A 67 1.17 19.01 -3.35
CA THR A 67 0.65 20.34 -3.72
C THR A 67 -0.84 20.26 -4.06
N VAL A 68 -1.22 19.25 -4.86
CA VAL A 68 -2.62 19.01 -5.24
C VAL A 68 -3.45 18.64 -4.00
N MET A 69 -2.99 17.69 -3.19
CA MET A 69 -3.66 17.27 -1.95
C MET A 69 -3.85 18.45 -0.99
N ARG A 70 -2.80 19.27 -0.81
CA ARG A 70 -2.82 20.47 0.02
C ARG A 70 -3.83 21.49 -0.48
N SER A 71 -3.90 21.70 -1.79
CA SER A 71 -4.90 22.59 -2.39
C SER A 71 -6.32 22.10 -2.11
N PHE A 72 -6.63 20.84 -2.41
CA PHE A 72 -7.97 20.28 -2.17
C PHE A 72 -8.37 20.34 -0.70
N TYR A 73 -7.45 19.97 0.19
CA TYR A 73 -7.70 20.02 1.62
C TYR A 73 -7.96 21.45 2.08
N SER A 74 -7.08 22.40 1.75
CA SER A 74 -7.20 23.79 2.18
C SER A 74 -8.50 24.46 1.68
N HIS A 75 -8.92 24.19 0.44
CA HIS A 75 -10.07 24.87 -0.17
C HIS A 75 -11.41 24.24 0.21
N HIS A 76 -11.50 22.91 0.26
CA HIS A 76 -12.78 22.20 0.37
C HIS A 76 -12.93 21.47 1.70
N TYR A 77 -11.95 20.64 2.07
CA TYR A 77 -12.14 19.68 3.17
C TYR A 77 -11.82 20.25 4.55
N ARG A 78 -10.93 21.25 4.66
CA ARG A 78 -10.49 21.83 5.93
C ARG A 78 -11.65 22.43 6.75
N ARG A 79 -12.75 22.83 6.11
CA ARG A 79 -13.94 23.35 6.80
C ARG A 79 -14.79 22.26 7.45
N MET A 80 -14.77 21.05 6.90
CA MET A 80 -15.66 19.96 7.30
C MET A 80 -14.96 18.92 8.17
N ILE A 81 -13.71 18.58 7.83
CA ILE A 81 -12.96 17.51 8.51
C ILE A 81 -12.84 17.76 10.03
N PRO A 82 -12.46 18.94 10.53
CA PRO A 82 -12.36 19.17 11.97
C PRO A 82 -13.68 18.94 12.72
N ILE A 83 -14.82 19.27 12.11
CA ILE A 83 -16.15 19.04 12.67
C ILE A 83 -16.44 17.54 12.73
N LEU A 84 -16.10 16.78 11.69
CA LEU A 84 -16.28 15.33 11.71
C LEU A 84 -15.37 14.68 12.75
N LEU A 85 -14.12 15.14 12.88
CA LEU A 85 -13.18 14.63 13.86
C LEU A 85 -13.62 14.93 15.30
N SER A 86 -14.32 16.04 15.56
CA SER A 86 -14.82 16.36 16.91
C SER A 86 -16.01 15.51 17.34
N LEU A 87 -16.77 14.96 16.39
CA LEU A 87 -17.89 14.05 16.66
C LEU A 87 -17.45 12.60 16.89
N LEU A 88 -16.21 12.25 16.53
CA LEU A 88 -15.68 10.90 16.63
C LEU A 88 -14.70 10.79 17.80
N GLU A 89 -14.86 9.73 18.59
CA GLU A 89 -13.93 9.39 19.65
C GLU A 89 -12.94 8.34 19.15
N PHE A 90 -11.69 8.75 18.98
CA PHE A 90 -10.59 7.89 18.56
C PHE A 90 -9.83 7.39 19.78
N ARG A 91 -9.49 6.10 19.80
CA ARG A 91 -8.73 5.46 20.86
C ARG A 91 -7.62 4.59 20.26
N SER A 92 -6.59 4.33 21.05
CA SER A 92 -5.47 3.44 20.73
C SER A 92 -5.09 2.68 22.00
N ASN A 93 -4.82 1.39 21.86
CA ASN A 93 -4.29 0.57 22.97
C ASN A 93 -2.75 0.56 22.95
N ASN A 94 -2.15 1.06 21.86
CA ASN A 94 -0.72 1.09 21.63
C ASN A 94 -0.15 2.48 21.93
N GLN A 95 0.87 2.53 22.81
CA GLN A 95 1.55 3.77 23.19
C GLN A 95 2.24 4.45 22.00
N ILE A 96 2.71 3.68 21.02
CA ILE A 96 3.38 4.20 19.82
C ILE A 96 2.45 5.09 18.99
N HIS A 97 1.14 4.79 18.98
CA HIS A 97 0.14 5.53 18.21
C HIS A 97 -0.59 6.63 19.01
N ARG A 98 -0.29 6.75 20.31
CA ARG A 98 -0.83 7.80 21.17
C ARG A 98 -0.54 9.23 20.67
N PRO A 99 0.64 9.55 20.09
CA PRO A 99 0.90 10.87 19.50
C PRO A 99 -0.11 11.28 18.41
N VAL A 100 -0.68 10.32 17.68
CA VAL A 100 -1.72 10.60 16.67
C VAL A 100 -3.03 11.05 17.33
N ILE A 101 -3.38 10.46 18.47
CA ILE A 101 -4.56 10.87 19.24
C ILE A 101 -4.36 12.29 19.80
N GLU A 102 -3.18 12.56 20.36
CA GLU A 102 -2.81 13.90 20.86
C GLU A 102 -2.82 14.94 19.73
N ALA A 103 -2.31 14.58 18.55
CA ALA A 103 -2.38 15.42 17.37
C ALA A 103 -3.82 15.76 16.94
N LEU A 104 -4.74 14.79 17.03
CA LEU A 104 -6.16 15.03 16.73
C LEU A 104 -6.80 15.99 17.72
N GLU A 105 -6.47 15.88 19.01
CA GLU A 105 -6.92 16.85 20.03
C GLU A 105 -6.35 18.25 19.77
N LEU A 106 -5.08 18.35 19.34
CA LEU A 106 -4.49 19.61 18.89
C LEU A 106 -5.25 20.19 17.69
N LEU A 107 -5.61 19.38 16.69
CA LEU A 107 -6.41 19.85 15.55
C LEU A 107 -7.76 20.39 16.00
N LYS A 108 -8.43 19.70 16.94
CA LYS A 108 -9.71 20.14 17.53
C LYS A 108 -9.56 21.49 18.23
N LYS A 109 -8.52 21.67 19.04
CA LYS A 109 -8.20 22.94 19.73
C LYS A 109 -8.05 24.12 18.76
N TYR A 110 -7.45 23.89 17.59
CA TYR A 110 -7.18 24.93 16.60
C TYR A 110 -8.26 25.08 15.51
N THR A 111 -9.41 24.39 15.62
CA THR A 111 -10.47 24.38 14.59
C THR A 111 -10.92 25.78 14.15
N GLN A 112 -11.05 26.72 15.10
CA GLN A 112 -11.50 28.10 14.82
C GLN A 112 -10.36 29.06 14.49
N SER A 113 -9.10 28.65 14.68
CA SER A 113 -7.95 29.50 14.41
C SER A 113 -7.70 29.64 12.92
N ARG A 114 -7.44 30.86 12.46
CA ARG A 114 -7.05 31.18 11.08
C ARG A 114 -5.54 31.30 10.89
N GLU A 115 -4.77 31.11 11.95
CA GLU A 115 -3.31 31.23 11.91
C GLU A 115 -2.68 30.23 10.94
N ARG A 116 -1.58 30.62 10.29
CA ARG A 116 -0.84 29.75 9.38
C ARG A 116 0.03 28.74 10.13
N TYR A 117 0.53 29.12 11.30
CA TYR A 117 1.44 28.33 12.13
C TYR A 117 0.82 28.06 13.50
N TYR A 118 1.26 26.99 14.17
CA TYR A 118 0.96 26.81 15.59
C TYR A 118 1.71 27.84 16.44
N ALA A 119 1.18 28.14 17.63
CA ALA A 119 1.83 29.05 18.56
C ALA A 119 3.20 28.48 19.01
N PRO A 120 4.22 29.32 19.26
CA PRO A 120 5.56 28.83 19.64
C PRO A 120 5.60 28.04 20.95
N ASP A 121 4.66 28.31 21.86
CA ASP A 121 4.47 27.64 23.15
C ASP A 121 3.60 26.37 23.05
N GLU A 122 3.01 26.10 21.88
CA GLU A 122 2.18 24.93 21.67
C GLU A 122 3.04 23.65 21.53
N THR A 123 2.67 22.61 22.27
CA THR A 123 3.32 21.31 22.13
C THR A 123 2.70 20.54 20.96
N VAL A 124 3.44 20.43 19.86
CA VAL A 124 2.98 19.75 18.64
C VAL A 124 3.66 18.39 18.51
N PRO A 125 2.92 17.26 18.57
CA PRO A 125 3.53 15.94 18.46
C PRO A 125 4.00 15.66 17.02
N LEU A 126 5.31 15.52 16.83
CA LEU A 126 5.93 15.24 15.52
C LEU A 126 6.26 13.76 15.35
N GLU A 127 6.83 13.16 16.40
CA GLU A 127 7.23 11.74 16.43
C GLU A 127 5.99 10.83 16.46
N GLY A 128 6.00 9.77 15.65
CA GLY A 128 4.84 8.88 15.48
C GLY A 128 3.70 9.45 14.60
N VAL A 129 3.72 10.75 14.29
CA VAL A 129 2.71 11.42 13.44
C VAL A 129 3.25 11.69 12.04
N ILE A 130 4.48 12.20 11.93
CA ILE A 130 5.08 12.60 10.65
C ILE A 130 6.03 11.51 10.17
N LYS A 131 5.84 11.07 8.92
CA LYS A 131 6.82 10.24 8.22
C LYS A 131 7.93 11.13 7.66
N ASN A 132 9.18 10.69 7.79
CA ASN A 132 10.42 11.43 7.47
C ASN A 132 10.42 12.23 6.13
N PRO A 133 9.81 11.77 5.02
CA PRO A 133 9.83 12.52 3.76
C PRO A 133 9.10 13.88 3.76
N PHE A 134 8.29 14.17 4.78
CA PHE A 134 7.45 15.38 4.83
C PHE A 134 7.84 16.34 5.95
N SER A 135 8.85 16.00 6.76
CA SER A 135 9.29 16.82 7.90
C SER A 135 9.69 18.23 7.46
N GLU A 136 10.44 18.35 6.37
CA GLU A 136 10.93 19.62 5.82
C GLU A 136 9.81 20.57 5.33
N LEU A 137 8.65 20.03 4.93
CA LEU A 137 7.50 20.83 4.51
C LEU A 137 6.65 21.29 5.70
N ILE A 138 6.74 20.59 6.83
CA ILE A 138 5.90 20.83 8.01
C ILE A 138 6.64 21.72 9.02
N VAL A 139 7.94 21.49 9.18
CA VAL A 139 8.82 22.18 10.13
C VAL A 139 9.65 23.19 9.35
N GLU A 140 9.30 24.47 9.47
CA GLU A 140 10.00 25.58 8.85
C GLU A 140 10.90 26.26 9.90
N THR A 141 12.22 26.27 9.69
CA THR A 141 13.15 27.00 10.57
C THR A 141 13.37 28.41 10.03
N THR A 142 13.02 29.42 10.83
CA THR A 142 13.24 30.83 10.46
C THR A 142 14.73 31.19 10.54
N SER A 143 15.18 32.24 9.84
CA SER A 143 16.55 32.78 9.92
C SER A 143 17.03 33.11 11.34
N GLU A 144 16.10 33.34 12.27
CA GLU A 144 16.35 33.58 13.69
C GLU A 144 16.48 32.29 14.52
N GLY A 145 16.47 31.11 13.88
CA GLY A 145 16.54 29.80 14.53
C GLY A 145 15.21 29.33 15.17
N THR A 146 14.12 30.11 15.03
CA THR A 146 12.80 29.73 15.56
C THR A 146 12.11 28.71 14.68
N VAL A 147 11.68 27.60 15.28
CA VAL A 147 10.95 26.53 14.62
C VAL A 147 9.47 26.90 14.51
N LYS A 148 8.93 26.90 13.29
CA LYS A 148 7.51 27.15 13.01
C LYS A 148 6.90 25.95 12.35
N ILE A 149 5.73 25.54 12.82
CA ILE A 149 5.03 24.36 12.29
C ILE A 149 3.84 24.81 11.48
N ASN A 150 3.86 24.49 10.18
CA ASN A 150 2.81 24.86 9.24
C ASN A 150 1.54 24.04 9.47
N ARG A 151 0.44 24.70 9.86
CA ARG A 151 -0.78 24.02 10.33
C ARG A 151 -1.43 23.15 9.25
N ILE A 152 -1.57 23.66 8.03
CA ILE A 152 -2.19 22.90 6.94
C ILE A 152 -1.38 21.64 6.62
N ASN A 153 -0.05 21.78 6.60
CA ASN A 153 0.85 20.68 6.28
C ASN A 153 0.84 19.63 7.39
N TYR A 154 0.84 20.08 8.64
CA TYR A 154 0.71 19.21 9.80
C TYR A 154 -0.65 18.49 9.83
N GLU A 155 -1.77 19.21 9.65
CA GLU A 155 -3.13 18.64 9.59
C GLU A 155 -3.21 17.48 8.57
N LEU A 156 -2.62 17.64 7.37
CA LEU A 156 -2.55 16.60 6.36
C LEU A 156 -1.76 15.36 6.83
N ALA A 157 -0.63 15.57 7.52
CA ALA A 157 0.17 14.48 8.06
C ALA A 157 -0.60 13.71 9.15
N VAL A 158 -1.32 14.42 10.05
CA VAL A 158 -2.20 13.79 11.06
C VAL A 158 -3.27 12.94 10.38
N LEU A 159 -3.94 13.46 9.35
CA LEU A 159 -4.98 12.72 8.63
C LEU A 159 -4.44 11.48 7.92
N GLN A 160 -3.23 11.56 7.38
CA GLN A 160 -2.55 10.41 6.78
C GLN A 160 -2.18 9.36 7.85
N ALA A 161 -1.62 9.78 8.98
CA ALA A 161 -1.30 8.90 10.10
C ALA A 161 -2.57 8.23 10.68
N LEU A 162 -3.65 9.00 10.83
CA LEU A 162 -4.95 8.48 11.26
C LEU A 162 -5.50 7.43 10.29
N ARG A 163 -5.44 7.69 8.97
CA ARG A 163 -5.86 6.72 7.96
C ARG A 163 -5.09 5.41 8.08
N ASP A 164 -3.77 5.49 8.25
CA ASP A 164 -2.91 4.31 8.37
C ASP A 164 -3.21 3.55 9.67
N GLY A 165 -3.38 4.27 10.80
CA GLY A 165 -3.74 3.69 12.10
C GLY A 165 -5.09 2.99 12.08
N LEU A 166 -6.12 3.58 11.44
CA LEU A 166 -7.44 2.97 11.27
C LEU A 166 -7.39 1.72 10.40
N ARG A 167 -6.56 1.72 9.34
CA ARG A 167 -6.45 0.57 8.43
C ARG A 167 -5.87 -0.65 9.13
N CYS A 168 -4.93 -0.45 10.04
CA CYS A 168 -4.28 -1.51 10.80
C CYS A 168 -4.96 -1.80 12.16
N LYS A 169 -6.06 -1.11 12.49
CA LYS A 169 -6.75 -1.17 13.79
C LYS A 169 -5.89 -0.81 15.01
N GLU A 170 -4.74 -0.16 14.80
CA GLU A 170 -3.94 0.43 15.88
C GLU A 170 -4.65 1.64 16.50
N ILE A 171 -5.42 2.35 15.66
CA ILE A 171 -6.40 3.35 16.09
C ILE A 171 -7.78 2.82 15.74
N TRP A 172 -8.72 2.99 16.66
CA TRP A 172 -10.11 2.57 16.50
C TRP A 172 -11.06 3.67 16.94
N VAL A 173 -12.32 3.55 16.51
CA VAL A 173 -13.37 4.55 16.75
C VAL A 173 -14.46 3.94 17.63
N VAL A 174 -14.79 4.62 18.72
CA VAL A 174 -15.87 4.19 19.63
C VAL A 174 -17.19 4.14 18.86
N GLY A 175 -17.92 3.03 18.96
CA GLY A 175 -19.20 2.84 18.29
C GLY A 175 -19.12 2.48 16.79
N ALA A 176 -17.93 2.45 16.19
CA ALA A 176 -17.76 1.94 14.83
C ALA A 176 -17.84 0.41 14.81
N ASN A 177 -18.37 -0.19 13.73
CA ASN A 177 -18.33 -1.65 13.54
C ASN A 177 -17.03 -2.08 12.85
N ARG A 178 -16.75 -1.56 11.65
CA ARG A 178 -15.56 -1.91 10.85
C ARG A 178 -14.24 -1.51 11.53
N TYR A 179 -14.23 -0.37 12.22
CA TYR A 179 -13.06 0.20 12.89
C TYR A 179 -13.20 0.13 14.42
N ARG A 180 -13.79 -0.95 14.94
CA ARG A 180 -13.93 -1.20 16.39
C ARG A 180 -12.62 -1.58 17.05
N ASN A 181 -12.60 -1.57 18.38
CA ASN A 181 -11.46 -2.02 19.18
C ASN A 181 -11.07 -3.47 18.78
N PRO A 182 -9.83 -3.72 18.34
CA PRO A 182 -9.38 -5.06 17.97
C PRO A 182 -9.45 -6.07 19.12
N GLU A 183 -9.35 -5.63 20.39
CA GLU A 183 -9.49 -6.54 21.54
C GLU A 183 -10.89 -7.15 21.66
N GLN A 184 -11.92 -6.47 21.14
CA GLN A 184 -13.28 -7.02 21.12
C GLN A 184 -13.44 -8.16 20.10
N ASP A 185 -12.47 -8.32 19.18
CA ASP A 185 -12.43 -9.46 18.27
C ASP A 185 -11.75 -10.69 18.92
N LEU A 186 -11.15 -10.53 20.11
CA LEU A 186 -10.46 -11.59 20.83
C LEU A 186 -11.32 -12.18 21.96
N PRO A 187 -11.16 -13.48 22.28
CA PRO A 187 -11.80 -14.08 23.46
C PRO A 187 -11.34 -13.39 24.75
N THR A 188 -12.29 -12.94 25.56
CA THR A 188 -12.00 -12.25 26.84
C THR A 188 -11.61 -13.22 27.96
N ASP A 189 -11.90 -14.51 27.78
CA ASP A 189 -11.64 -15.61 28.70
C ASP A 189 -10.39 -16.41 28.33
N PHE A 190 -9.58 -15.93 27.38
CA PHE A 190 -8.41 -16.66 26.86
C PHE A 190 -7.47 -17.15 27.96
N GLU A 191 -7.12 -16.29 28.93
CA GLU A 191 -6.23 -16.67 30.04
C GLU A 191 -6.84 -17.75 30.95
N GLN A 192 -8.17 -17.74 31.11
CA GLN A 192 -8.88 -18.68 31.98
C GLN A 192 -9.12 -20.03 31.29
N GLN A 193 -9.33 -20.00 29.96
CA GLN A 193 -9.65 -21.17 29.13
C GLN A 193 -8.48 -21.57 28.22
N LYS A 194 -7.25 -21.17 28.56
CA LYS A 194 -6.06 -21.35 27.73
C LYS A 194 -5.89 -22.81 27.33
N GLU A 195 -5.95 -23.74 28.28
CA GLU A 195 -5.81 -25.18 28.00
C GLU A 195 -6.87 -25.69 27.01
N VAL A 196 -8.13 -25.26 27.18
CA VAL A 196 -9.25 -25.64 26.30
C VAL A 196 -9.04 -25.13 24.88
N TYR A 197 -8.63 -23.87 24.72
CA TYR A 197 -8.36 -23.29 23.41
C TYR A 197 -7.19 -23.98 22.70
N TYR A 198 -6.11 -24.27 23.42
CA TYR A 198 -4.95 -24.97 22.86
C TYR A 198 -5.31 -26.41 22.46
N GLN A 199 -6.08 -27.11 23.28
CA GLN A 199 -6.58 -28.44 22.97
C GLN A 199 -7.49 -28.43 21.73
N ALA A 200 -8.41 -27.45 21.61
CA ALA A 200 -9.28 -27.30 20.45
C ALA A 200 -8.49 -27.06 19.15
N LEU A 201 -7.39 -26.31 19.22
CA LEU A 201 -6.48 -26.07 18.09
C LEU A 201 -5.48 -27.21 17.85
N SER A 202 -5.50 -28.27 18.68
CA SER A 202 -4.52 -29.35 18.68
C SER A 202 -3.07 -28.82 18.76
N GLN A 203 -2.85 -27.80 19.60
CA GLN A 203 -1.55 -27.18 19.84
C GLN A 203 -1.07 -27.47 21.28
N PRO A 204 0.24 -27.64 21.50
CA PRO A 204 0.79 -27.82 22.83
C PRO A 204 0.77 -26.49 23.60
N THR A 205 0.52 -26.56 24.90
CA THR A 205 0.54 -25.38 25.79
C THR A 205 1.97 -24.88 26.03
N ASP A 206 2.96 -25.77 25.90
CA ASP A 206 4.38 -25.44 26.02
C ASP A 206 4.91 -24.79 24.73
N VAL A 207 5.60 -23.67 24.90
CA VAL A 207 6.10 -22.86 23.78
C VAL A 207 7.25 -23.55 23.06
N GLU A 208 8.15 -24.20 23.80
CA GLU A 208 9.31 -24.88 23.23
C GLU A 208 8.89 -26.12 22.44
N GLU A 209 7.92 -26.88 22.94
CA GLU A 209 7.33 -28.01 22.22
C GLU A 209 6.70 -27.56 20.89
N PHE A 210 5.95 -26.44 20.89
CA PHE A 210 5.40 -25.87 19.67
C PHE A 210 6.49 -25.50 18.65
N ILE A 211 7.53 -24.79 19.10
CA ILE A 211 8.64 -24.34 18.25
C ILE A 211 9.40 -25.53 17.67
N LEU A 212 9.76 -26.51 18.50
CA LEU A 212 10.47 -27.72 18.07
C LEU A 212 9.64 -28.53 17.07
N SER A 213 8.35 -28.69 17.32
CA SER A 213 7.41 -29.36 16.41
C SER A 213 7.34 -28.64 15.05
N LEU A 214 7.25 -27.31 15.06
CA LEU A 214 7.20 -26.50 13.84
C LEU A 214 8.51 -26.58 13.04
N GLN A 215 9.65 -26.46 13.72
CA GLN A 215 10.97 -26.61 13.10
C GLN A 215 11.16 -28.01 12.52
N GLY A 216 10.74 -29.05 13.25
CA GLY A 216 10.77 -30.44 12.77
C GLY A 216 9.91 -30.63 11.52
N LYS A 217 8.68 -30.12 11.51
CA LYS A 217 7.79 -30.14 10.32
C LYS A 217 8.41 -29.41 9.13
N MET A 218 9.04 -28.26 9.37
CA MET A 218 9.73 -27.50 8.33
C MET A 218 10.92 -28.29 7.76
N ALA A 219 11.78 -28.84 8.62
CA ALA A 219 12.95 -29.63 8.19
C ALA A 219 12.53 -30.87 7.40
N LEU A 220 11.52 -31.60 7.89
CA LEU A 220 10.97 -32.77 7.22
C LEU A 220 10.32 -32.39 5.88
N GLY A 221 9.57 -31.29 5.82
CA GLY A 221 9.00 -30.76 4.59
C GLY A 221 10.06 -30.38 3.55
N LEU A 222 11.16 -29.76 3.98
CA LEU A 222 12.30 -29.45 3.10
C LEU A 222 13.00 -30.72 2.63
N GLU A 223 13.17 -31.73 3.49
CA GLU A 223 13.76 -33.01 3.12
C GLU A 223 12.87 -33.77 2.12
N GLN A 224 11.56 -33.82 2.36
CA GLN A 224 10.59 -34.40 1.45
C GLN A 224 10.56 -33.67 0.11
N LEU A 225 10.57 -32.34 0.14
CA LEU A 225 10.67 -31.53 -1.07
C LEU A 225 11.94 -31.90 -1.84
N ASN A 226 13.11 -31.87 -1.21
CA ASN A 226 14.39 -32.19 -1.85
C ASN A 226 14.42 -33.61 -2.46
N LYS A 227 13.90 -34.62 -1.73
CA LYS A 227 13.81 -36.00 -2.23
C LYS A 227 12.78 -36.16 -3.35
N GLY A 228 11.65 -35.46 -3.26
CA GLY A 228 10.53 -35.55 -4.19
C GLY A 228 10.72 -34.73 -5.46
N LEU A 229 11.54 -33.67 -5.42
CA LEU A 229 11.68 -32.71 -6.52
C LEU A 229 12.21 -33.36 -7.80
N ASN A 230 13.19 -34.26 -7.68
CA ASN A 230 13.73 -35.01 -8.82
C ASN A 230 12.76 -36.06 -9.38
N LYS A 231 11.75 -36.46 -8.60
CA LYS A 231 10.77 -37.48 -8.97
C LYS A 231 9.43 -36.89 -9.42
N ASN A 232 9.25 -35.57 -9.33
CA ASN A 232 8.00 -34.91 -9.61
C ASN A 232 7.90 -34.54 -11.10
N PRO A 233 7.01 -35.18 -11.90
CA PRO A 233 6.91 -34.91 -13.34
C PRO A 233 6.40 -33.49 -13.65
N ALA A 234 5.72 -32.85 -12.69
CA ALA A 234 5.22 -31.49 -12.80
C ALA A 234 6.31 -30.42 -12.55
N VAL A 235 7.48 -30.81 -12.05
CA VAL A 235 8.55 -29.89 -11.68
C VAL A 235 9.80 -30.21 -12.52
N LYS A 236 10.33 -29.21 -13.23
CA LYS A 236 11.57 -29.34 -14.00
C LYS A 236 12.59 -28.31 -13.55
N LEU A 237 13.77 -28.78 -13.14
CA LEU A 237 14.93 -27.92 -12.91
C LEU A 237 15.59 -27.58 -14.24
N LEU A 238 15.65 -26.29 -14.58
CA LEU A 238 16.29 -25.80 -15.79
C LEU A 238 17.74 -25.44 -15.51
N THR A 239 18.65 -25.76 -16.43
CA THR A 239 20.08 -25.42 -16.34
C THR A 239 20.38 -23.93 -16.59
N LYS A 240 19.37 -23.15 -17.01
CA LYS A 240 19.48 -21.70 -17.24
C LYS A 240 19.40 -20.94 -15.90
N ASN A 241 20.20 -19.88 -15.75
CA ASN A 241 20.21 -18.97 -14.59
C ASN A 241 20.28 -19.70 -13.24
N ASN A 242 21.24 -20.61 -13.09
CA ASN A 242 21.54 -21.25 -11.81
C ASN A 242 20.39 -22.10 -11.22
N GLY A 243 19.54 -22.72 -12.05
CA GLY A 243 18.61 -23.75 -11.58
C GLY A 243 17.14 -23.31 -11.46
N TRP A 244 16.60 -22.58 -12.43
CA TRP A 244 15.18 -22.17 -12.37
C TRP A 244 14.23 -23.36 -12.28
N ILE A 245 13.23 -23.27 -11.39
CA ILE A 245 12.18 -24.27 -11.22
C ILE A 245 11.04 -23.94 -12.17
N ARG A 246 10.78 -24.81 -13.15
CA ARG A 246 9.61 -24.74 -14.03
C ARG A 246 8.52 -25.67 -13.51
N LEU A 247 7.34 -25.11 -13.25
CA LEU A 247 6.14 -25.87 -12.92
C LEU A 247 5.31 -26.12 -14.19
N SER A 248 4.77 -27.32 -14.35
CA SER A 248 3.77 -27.58 -15.39
C SER A 248 2.49 -26.81 -15.07
N PRO A 249 1.78 -26.29 -16.09
CA PRO A 249 0.45 -25.72 -15.90
C PRO A 249 -0.47 -26.71 -15.20
N PHE A 250 -1.38 -26.22 -14.37
CA PHE A 250 -2.45 -27.05 -13.83
C PHE A 250 -3.31 -27.60 -14.97
N GLU A 251 -3.81 -28.82 -14.79
CA GLU A 251 -4.88 -29.31 -15.65
C GLU A 251 -6.08 -28.39 -15.52
N ALA A 252 -6.64 -27.99 -16.65
CA ALA A 252 -7.82 -27.14 -16.67
C ALA A 252 -8.97 -27.87 -15.97
N LEU A 253 -9.54 -27.22 -14.95
CA LEU A 253 -10.75 -27.73 -14.33
C LEU A 253 -11.86 -27.90 -15.39
N PRO A 254 -12.70 -28.93 -15.28
CA PRO A 254 -13.82 -29.09 -16.19
C PRO A 254 -14.71 -27.85 -16.12
N GLU A 255 -15.22 -27.44 -17.28
CA GLU A 255 -16.05 -26.24 -17.36
C GLU A 255 -17.30 -26.41 -16.47
N PRO A 256 -17.55 -25.49 -15.51
CA PRO A 256 -18.71 -25.61 -14.65
C PRO A 256 -19.99 -25.50 -15.48
N LEU A 257 -20.99 -26.33 -15.18
CA LEU A 257 -22.27 -26.38 -15.90
C LEU A 257 -22.91 -24.98 -16.03
N ASN A 258 -22.87 -24.20 -14.95
CA ASN A 258 -23.44 -22.86 -14.89
C ASN A 258 -22.70 -21.83 -15.75
N LEU A 259 -21.42 -22.05 -16.07
CA LEU A 259 -20.64 -21.13 -16.90
C LEU A 259 -21.20 -21.07 -18.32
N ARG A 260 -21.66 -22.20 -18.85
CA ARG A 260 -22.29 -22.27 -20.18
C ARG A 260 -23.62 -21.51 -20.21
N HIS A 261 -24.43 -21.66 -19.16
CA HIS A 261 -25.67 -20.89 -19.02
C HIS A 261 -25.38 -19.40 -18.93
N LEU A 262 -24.40 -19.00 -18.13
CA LEU A 262 -24.01 -17.60 -17.98
C LEU A 262 -23.49 -16.99 -19.29
N LYS A 263 -22.62 -17.71 -20.03
CA LYS A 263 -22.13 -17.27 -21.35
C LYS A 263 -23.29 -17.02 -22.33
N ARG A 264 -24.25 -17.96 -22.38
CA ARG A 264 -25.43 -17.83 -23.24
C ARG A 264 -26.31 -16.64 -22.87
N GLU A 265 -26.54 -16.40 -21.58
CA GLU A 265 -27.30 -15.24 -21.10
C GLU A 265 -26.58 -13.92 -21.40
N ILE A 266 -25.25 -13.88 -21.25
CA ILE A 266 -24.44 -12.70 -21.59
C ILE A 266 -24.51 -12.41 -23.09
N GLU A 267 -24.37 -13.42 -23.95
CA GLU A 267 -24.49 -13.28 -25.41
C GLU A 267 -25.89 -12.81 -25.85
N GLN A 268 -26.95 -13.31 -25.20
CA GLN A 268 -28.32 -12.87 -25.48
C GLN A 268 -28.56 -11.41 -25.08
N ARG A 269 -27.98 -10.98 -23.95
CA ARG A 269 -28.24 -9.66 -23.37
C ARG A 269 -27.32 -8.58 -23.93
N TRP A 270 -26.11 -8.94 -24.35
CA TRP A 270 -25.10 -8.06 -24.92
C TRP A 270 -24.35 -8.72 -26.09
N PRO A 271 -24.97 -8.81 -27.27
CA PRO A 271 -24.35 -9.44 -28.45
C PRO A 271 -23.07 -8.72 -28.95
N MET A 272 -22.82 -7.48 -28.51
CA MET A 272 -21.67 -6.67 -28.94
C MET A 272 -20.38 -6.90 -28.14
N THR A 273 -20.37 -7.76 -27.12
CA THR A 273 -19.17 -8.01 -26.28
C THR A 273 -18.39 -9.28 -26.62
N ALA A 274 -18.83 -10.03 -27.63
CA ALA A 274 -18.13 -11.22 -28.13
C ALA A 274 -17.26 -10.84 -29.34
N TYR A 275 -16.05 -10.33 -29.09
CA TYR A 275 -14.96 -10.22 -30.05
C TYR A 275 -13.67 -10.70 -29.40
#